data_AF-A0A496L366-F1
#
_entry.id   AF-A0A496L366-F1
#
_cell.length_a   1.000
_cell.length_b   1.000
_cell.length_c   1.000
_cell.angle_alpha   90.00
_cell.angle_beta   90.00
_cell.angle_gamma   90.00
#
_symmetry.space_group_name_H-M   'P 1'
#
loop_
_entity.id
_entity.type
_entity.pdbx_description
1 polymer ?
#
loop_
_entity_poly.entity_id
_entity_poly.type
_entity_poly.pdbx_seq_one_letter_code
_entity_poly.pdbx_strand_id
1 'polypeptide(L)'
;VFVNARTGKVLDKITLIPHTDEQCKAQTYYDGEKTITADNIDGTYYLRDNARNIGTYNGKKWDGRTIPDKSLLYTNTSANWTDEDKKPPLQAHWGLEQTYDYYKNVLNRDSYDNNHGPTYNVYNPVIWDNLGYYVNAAALPPYGIMVYGRGGTANGTTYKPFVALDITAHEFTHLVTDKSINGGLEYRNEPGALNESFSDIFAACVDYHTNGDNPKVWLIGEDLTEKGFLRSMSDPSSKELAQNRRQPNTYKGTYWYTGSGDNGGVHTNSGVQNYWFYLLCKGGSGTNDNGKAYNITPIGIDKTQKIVYRSWMNYLPYQAKHIDAYFGSLQAAKDLGYNENSKEYKTLIAAWEAVGIDSLLPRLCKGNKVLTATKGGTITDGSGEEKYPKNLNCTWTIEAPADKVVQLTFTKFELEAASGGECGDYVAVYDGENDKATLMGKYCGSKIPPVMRSTSNKMFIKFYTDAFVNRDGFEAKYEPVSTTALPLVGSNKAISVYPNPARSEVFIRLGESHDNITVVVTDMLGRVVKKVFIGKVAENDVKNIGIEDLSTGIYYLHVVGNDINRVEKLVVNE
;
A
#
# COMPACT_ATOMS: atom_id res chain seq x y z
N VAL A 1 35.38 -16.20 36.48
CA VAL A 1 35.88 -17.37 37.24
C VAL A 1 34.76 -17.92 38.10
N PHE A 2 34.47 -19.22 38.02
CA PHE A 2 33.49 -19.88 38.88
C PHE A 2 34.20 -20.58 40.04
N VAL A 3 33.73 -20.33 41.26
CA VAL A 3 34.36 -20.81 42.49
C VAL A 3 33.34 -21.60 43.30
N ASN A 4 33.77 -22.73 43.85
CA ASN A 4 32.96 -23.54 44.76
C ASN A 4 32.74 -22.76 46.06
N ALA A 5 31.49 -22.37 46.34
CA ALA A 5 31.16 -21.52 47.46
C ALA A 5 31.48 -22.12 48.85
N ARG A 6 31.64 -23.44 48.98
CA ARG A 6 31.98 -24.09 50.27
C ARG A 6 33.47 -24.31 50.49
N THR A 7 34.22 -24.54 49.41
CA THR A 7 35.62 -24.98 49.51
C THR A 7 36.61 -23.92 49.05
N GLY A 8 36.15 -22.84 48.43
CA GLY A 8 37.02 -21.82 47.81
C GLY A 8 37.78 -22.33 46.57
N LYS A 9 37.59 -23.59 46.18
CA LYS A 9 38.24 -24.18 45.01
C LYS A 9 37.67 -23.57 43.73
N VAL A 10 38.54 -23.07 42.85
CA VAL A 10 38.16 -22.65 41.50
C VAL A 10 37.63 -23.88 40.75
N LEU A 11 36.37 -23.83 40.35
CA LEU A 11 35.68 -24.90 39.63
C LEU A 11 35.90 -24.79 38.13
N ASP A 12 35.90 -23.55 37.63
CA ASP A 12 36.05 -23.27 36.22
C ASP A 12 36.53 -21.82 36.00
N LYS A 13 37.20 -21.57 34.87
CA LYS A 13 37.65 -20.25 34.46
C LYS A 13 37.17 -20.01 33.03
N ILE A 14 36.16 -19.17 32.87
CA ILE A 14 35.95 -18.48 31.60
C ILE A 14 37.00 -17.37 31.53
N THR A 15 37.91 -17.48 30.57
CA THR A 15 38.70 -16.35 30.10
C THR A 15 37.74 -15.47 29.30
N LEU A 16 37.33 -14.34 29.90
CA LEU A 16 36.79 -13.24 29.12
C LEU A 16 38.00 -12.67 28.38
N ILE A 17 38.14 -13.00 27.10
CA ILE A 17 39.10 -12.33 26.24
C ILE A 17 38.67 -10.86 26.26
N PRO A 18 39.49 -9.92 26.78
CA PRO A 18 39.16 -8.51 26.69
C PRO A 18 39.13 -8.18 25.20
N HIS A 19 37.93 -8.01 24.70
CA HIS A 19 37.67 -7.55 23.35
C HIS A 19 37.19 -6.11 23.53
N THR A 20 37.83 -5.19 22.82
CA THR A 20 37.50 -3.77 22.91
C THR A 20 37.31 -3.23 21.51
N ASP A 21 36.14 -2.64 21.24
CA ASP A 21 35.94 -1.83 20.04
C ASP A 21 36.92 -0.66 20.10
N GLU A 22 37.82 -0.60 19.11
CA GLU A 22 38.87 0.39 19.00
C GLU A 22 38.71 1.19 17.70
N GLN A 23 38.89 2.51 17.81
CA GLN A 23 38.87 3.40 16.65
C GLN A 23 40.19 3.29 15.89
N CYS A 24 40.13 2.71 14.70
CA CYS A 24 41.25 2.48 13.81
C CYS A 24 41.26 3.51 12.67
N LYS A 25 42.45 3.81 12.17
CA LYS A 25 42.62 4.54 10.90
C LYS A 25 42.62 3.54 9.75
N ALA A 26 41.85 3.80 8.71
CA ALA A 26 41.77 2.95 7.53
C ALA A 26 41.94 3.76 6.27
N GLN A 27 42.87 3.33 5.41
CA GLN A 27 42.91 3.78 4.02
C GLN A 27 41.84 2.99 3.25
N THR A 28 40.70 3.61 2.98
CA THR A 28 39.61 2.99 2.21
C THR A 28 39.89 3.09 0.71
N TYR A 29 39.12 2.34 -0.09
CA TYR A 29 39.37 2.23 -1.53
C TYR A 29 38.98 3.48 -2.32
N TYR A 30 37.88 4.13 -1.95
CA TYR A 30 37.35 5.30 -2.66
C TYR A 30 37.52 6.60 -1.89
N ASP A 31 37.33 6.55 -0.57
CA ASP A 31 37.22 7.75 0.25
C ASP A 31 38.49 8.15 1.04
N GLY A 32 39.62 7.48 0.77
CA GLY A 32 40.91 7.80 1.39
C GLY A 32 40.98 7.42 2.88
N GLU A 33 41.65 8.23 3.71
CA GLU A 33 41.74 7.95 5.15
C GLU A 33 40.39 8.18 5.85
N LYS A 34 39.84 7.14 6.47
CA LYS A 34 38.66 7.19 7.33
C LYS A 34 38.95 6.58 8.69
N THR A 35 38.08 6.87 9.65
CA THR A 35 38.07 6.18 10.95
C THR A 35 37.04 5.06 10.88
N ILE A 36 37.42 3.87 11.36
CA ILE A 36 36.55 2.69 11.46
C ILE A 36 36.65 2.09 12.86
N THR A 37 35.66 1.29 13.24
CA THR A 37 35.67 0.51 14.47
C THR A 37 36.19 -0.90 14.16
N ALA A 38 37.10 -1.41 14.98
CA ALA A 38 37.58 -2.78 14.89
C ALA A 38 37.70 -3.41 16.29
N ASP A 39 37.46 -4.71 16.37
CA ASP A 39 37.54 -5.48 17.61
C ASP A 39 39.00 -5.84 17.88
N ASN A 40 39.61 -5.28 18.93
CA ASN A 40 40.99 -5.59 19.31
C ASN A 40 41.02 -6.72 20.35
N ILE A 41 41.69 -7.81 20.00
CA ILE A 41 41.93 -8.96 20.86
C ILE A 41 43.45 -9.21 20.91
N ASP A 42 44.05 -8.95 22.06
CA ASP A 42 45.47 -9.19 22.33
C ASP A 42 46.42 -8.61 21.25
N GLY A 43 46.10 -7.43 20.72
CA GLY A 43 46.88 -6.73 19.70
C GLY A 43 46.58 -7.13 18.26
N THR A 44 45.62 -8.03 18.04
CA THR A 44 45.07 -8.33 16.71
C THR A 44 43.73 -7.63 16.54
N TYR A 45 43.63 -6.83 15.49
CA TYR A 45 42.43 -6.07 15.13
C TYR A 45 41.62 -6.87 14.13
N TYR A 46 40.40 -7.22 14.49
CA TYR A 46 39.44 -7.91 13.63
C TYR A 46 38.46 -6.86 13.07
N LEU A 47 38.19 -6.91 11.77
CA LEU A 47 37.30 -5.97 11.08
C LEU A 47 35.83 -6.24 11.42
N ARG A 48 35.50 -5.93 12.67
CA ARG A 48 34.26 -6.23 13.37
C ARG A 48 33.96 -5.08 14.32
N ASP A 49 32.73 -4.60 14.29
CA ASP A 49 32.21 -3.56 15.17
C ASP A 49 31.13 -4.21 16.04
N ASN A 50 31.40 -4.35 17.34
CA ASN A 50 30.44 -4.97 18.25
C ASN A 50 29.28 -4.03 18.60
N ALA A 51 29.51 -2.72 18.66
CA ALA A 51 28.49 -1.71 18.97
C ALA A 51 27.39 -1.62 17.90
N ARG A 52 27.71 -1.89 16.62
CA ARG A 52 26.75 -1.94 15.51
C ARG A 52 26.41 -3.35 15.04
N ASN A 53 27.09 -4.37 15.59
CA ASN A 53 26.97 -5.77 15.20
C ASN A 53 27.31 -6.02 13.71
N ILE A 54 28.39 -5.39 13.25
CA ILE A 54 28.89 -5.49 11.87
C ILE A 54 30.14 -6.38 11.84
N GLY A 55 30.28 -7.22 10.81
CA GLY A 55 31.53 -7.91 10.50
C GLY A 55 31.85 -7.89 9.02
N THR A 56 33.14 -7.79 8.68
CA THR A 56 33.62 -7.87 7.29
C THR A 56 34.56 -9.05 7.09
N TYR A 57 34.20 -9.92 6.16
CA TYR A 57 34.74 -11.26 5.98
C TYR A 57 35.39 -11.43 4.60
N ASN A 58 36.44 -12.22 4.57
CA ASN A 58 37.15 -12.61 3.36
C ASN A 58 36.37 -13.69 2.61
N GLY A 59 35.67 -13.27 1.54
CA GLY A 59 34.84 -14.14 0.73
C GLY A 59 35.61 -15.24 0.01
N LYS A 60 36.93 -15.11 -0.22
CA LYS A 60 37.70 -16.13 -0.93
C LYS A 60 37.69 -17.50 -0.24
N LYS A 61 37.42 -17.51 1.06
CA LYS A 61 37.37 -18.70 1.90
C LYS A 61 35.93 -19.02 2.38
N TRP A 62 34.94 -18.26 1.94
CA TRP A 62 33.54 -18.46 2.31
C TRP A 62 32.88 -19.53 1.44
N ASP A 63 32.02 -20.35 2.03
CA ASP A 63 31.35 -21.48 1.37
C ASP A 63 30.19 -21.06 0.45
N GLY A 64 29.77 -19.79 0.53
CA GLY A 64 28.66 -19.23 -0.25
C GLY A 64 27.27 -19.69 0.19
N ARG A 65 27.15 -20.41 1.31
CA ARG A 65 25.91 -21.10 1.72
C ARG A 65 25.48 -20.81 3.16
N THR A 66 26.39 -20.36 4.01
CA THR A 66 26.13 -20.17 5.44
C THR A 66 26.51 -18.77 5.91
N ILE A 67 26.09 -18.40 7.12
CA ILE A 67 26.61 -17.20 7.79
C ILE A 67 28.14 -17.34 7.88
N PRO A 68 28.93 -16.34 7.42
CA PRO A 68 30.38 -16.46 7.39
C PRO A 68 30.96 -16.65 8.80
N ASP A 69 31.84 -17.64 8.93
CA ASP A 69 32.50 -17.96 10.20
C ASP A 69 33.43 -16.81 10.65
N LYS A 70 33.52 -16.57 11.97
CA LYS A 70 34.36 -15.50 12.54
C LYS A 70 35.84 -15.63 12.19
N SER A 71 36.34 -16.84 11.91
CA SER A 71 37.71 -17.06 11.43
C SER A 71 37.99 -16.43 10.06
N LEU A 72 36.94 -16.03 9.32
CA LEU A 72 37.06 -15.37 8.03
C LEU A 72 37.10 -13.84 8.12
N LEU A 73 36.96 -13.26 9.31
CA LEU A 73 37.10 -11.81 9.50
C LEU A 73 38.46 -11.32 8.96
N TYR A 74 38.47 -10.17 8.32
CA TYR A 74 39.73 -9.51 8.00
C TYR A 74 40.44 -9.11 9.29
N THR A 75 41.77 -9.29 9.34
CA THR A 75 42.59 -8.96 10.51
C THR A 75 43.75 -8.06 10.16
N ASN A 76 44.22 -7.29 11.14
CA ASN A 76 45.46 -6.53 11.09
C ASN A 76 46.20 -6.61 12.44
N THR A 77 47.50 -6.35 12.44
CA THR A 77 48.33 -6.29 13.66
C THR A 77 48.54 -4.84 14.14
N SER A 78 47.86 -3.88 13.51
CA SER A 78 47.98 -2.45 13.75
C SER A 78 46.60 -1.79 13.68
N ALA A 79 46.37 -0.77 14.52
CA ALA A 79 45.18 0.09 14.42
C ALA A 79 45.21 0.99 13.17
N ASN A 80 46.33 1.06 12.45
CA ASN A 80 46.45 1.76 11.18
C ASN A 80 46.45 0.74 10.02
N TRP A 81 45.36 0.72 9.25
CA TRP A 81 45.11 -0.20 8.15
C TRP A 81 45.45 0.48 6.82
N THR A 82 46.63 0.14 6.27
CA THR A 82 47.15 0.76 5.04
C THR A 82 47.34 -0.23 3.89
N ASP A 83 47.11 -1.51 4.11
CA ASP A 83 47.39 -2.57 3.13
C ASP A 83 46.47 -2.44 1.90
N GLU A 84 47.06 -2.40 0.70
CA GLU A 84 46.34 -2.21 -0.56
C GLU A 84 45.25 -3.27 -0.80
N ASP A 85 45.51 -4.53 -0.44
CA ASP A 85 44.56 -5.63 -0.61
C ASP A 85 43.37 -5.57 0.36
N LYS A 86 43.49 -4.77 1.43
CA LYS A 86 42.44 -4.56 2.44
C LYS A 86 41.64 -3.30 2.21
N LYS A 87 42.03 -2.40 1.31
CA LYS A 87 41.27 -1.17 1.03
C LYS A 87 39.80 -1.44 0.64
N PRO A 88 39.47 -2.42 -0.23
CA PRO A 88 38.06 -2.72 -0.54
C PRO A 88 37.22 -3.20 0.65
N PRO A 89 37.62 -4.20 1.45
CA PRO A 89 36.83 -4.57 2.63
C PRO A 89 36.80 -3.47 3.70
N LEU A 90 37.83 -2.64 3.83
CA LEU A 90 37.80 -1.46 4.70
C LEU A 90 36.75 -0.44 4.24
N GLN A 91 36.65 -0.21 2.93
CA GLN A 91 35.60 0.62 2.35
C GLN A 91 34.20 0.08 2.66
N ALA A 92 33.95 -1.21 2.43
CA ALA A 92 32.64 -1.82 2.72
C ALA A 92 32.30 -1.75 4.22
N HIS A 93 33.30 -1.93 5.10
CA HIS A 93 33.10 -1.82 6.54
C HIS A 93 32.70 -0.40 6.94
N TRP A 94 33.48 0.60 6.52
CA TRP A 94 33.20 2.01 6.78
C TRP A 94 31.84 2.43 6.21
N GLY A 95 31.53 2.05 4.96
CA GLY A 95 30.26 2.37 4.32
C GLY A 95 29.05 1.79 5.07
N LEU A 96 29.19 0.60 5.64
CA LEU A 96 28.16 -0.01 6.46
C LEU A 96 28.01 0.65 7.83
N GLU A 97 29.10 1.13 8.45
CA GLU A 97 29.00 1.95 9.66
C GLU A 97 28.19 3.23 9.39
N GLN A 98 28.49 3.96 8.30
CA GLN A 98 27.75 5.17 7.92
C GLN A 98 26.28 4.86 7.62
N THR A 99 26.03 3.76 6.92
CA THR A 99 24.67 3.30 6.60
C THR A 99 23.89 2.96 7.86
N TYR A 100 24.46 2.17 8.77
CA TYR A 100 23.83 1.81 10.03
C TYR A 100 23.51 3.05 10.87
N ASP A 101 24.45 3.98 10.99
CA ASP A 101 24.27 5.22 11.74
C ASP A 101 23.18 6.11 11.14
N TYR A 102 23.11 6.21 9.81
CA TYR A 102 22.02 6.91 9.14
C TYR A 102 20.66 6.28 9.49
N TYR A 103 20.50 4.96 9.34
CA TYR A 103 19.24 4.28 9.66
C TYR A 103 18.87 4.45 11.14
N LYS A 104 19.84 4.34 12.04
CA LYS A 104 19.62 4.48 13.49
C LYS A 104 19.28 5.91 13.90
N ASN A 105 20.08 6.88 13.46
CA ASN A 105 20.00 8.25 13.97
C ASN A 105 18.98 9.11 13.19
N VAL A 106 18.77 8.84 11.91
CA VAL A 106 17.86 9.63 11.05
C VAL A 106 16.49 8.97 10.93
N LEU A 107 16.44 7.64 10.79
CA LEU A 107 15.20 6.89 10.58
C LEU A 107 14.70 6.17 11.84
N ASN A 108 15.45 6.22 12.94
CA ASN A 108 15.14 5.54 14.19
C ASN A 108 14.90 4.03 14.00
N ARG A 109 15.76 3.40 13.18
CA ARG A 109 15.75 1.97 12.89
C ARG A 109 17.06 1.32 13.35
N ASP A 110 16.97 0.35 14.26
CA ASP A 110 18.15 -0.37 14.74
C ASP A 110 18.49 -1.57 13.84
N SER A 111 19.45 -1.39 12.94
CA SER A 111 19.85 -2.39 11.93
C SER A 111 18.77 -2.67 10.86
N TYR A 112 19.05 -3.63 9.97
CA TYR A 112 18.18 -3.96 8.85
C TYR A 112 16.84 -4.56 9.28
N ASP A 113 16.78 -5.20 10.45
CA ASP A 113 15.61 -5.89 11.01
C ASP A 113 14.89 -5.11 12.11
N ASN A 114 15.37 -3.91 12.46
CA ASN A 114 14.89 -3.11 13.59
C ASN A 114 15.01 -3.82 14.95
N ASN A 115 15.95 -4.76 15.08
CA ASN A 115 16.17 -5.54 16.28
C ASN A 115 17.68 -5.79 16.53
N HIS A 116 18.52 -4.85 16.10
CA HIS A 116 19.97 -4.93 16.28
C HIS A 116 20.59 -6.18 15.61
N GLY A 117 19.97 -6.66 14.52
CA GLY A 117 20.39 -7.85 13.81
C GLY A 117 21.81 -7.73 13.25
N PRO A 118 22.59 -8.83 13.22
CA PRO A 118 23.96 -8.83 12.73
C PRO A 118 24.02 -8.62 11.22
N THR A 119 25.02 -7.88 10.76
CA THR A 119 25.27 -7.68 9.32
C THR A 119 26.66 -8.14 8.91
N TYR A 120 26.73 -8.79 7.75
CA TYR A 120 27.90 -9.50 7.28
C TYR A 120 28.31 -9.02 5.89
N ASN A 121 29.38 -8.23 5.81
CA ASN A 121 30.01 -7.86 4.55
C ASN A 121 30.91 -8.99 4.08
N VAL A 122 30.67 -9.55 2.90
CA VAL A 122 31.52 -10.59 2.30
C VAL A 122 32.14 -10.08 1.01
N TYR A 123 33.44 -9.77 1.07
CA TYR A 123 34.15 -9.25 -0.10
C TYR A 123 34.83 -10.35 -0.91
N ASN A 124 34.66 -10.31 -2.23
CA ASN A 124 35.35 -11.14 -3.21
C ASN A 124 35.20 -12.67 -2.99
N PRO A 125 33.97 -13.20 -3.00
CA PRO A 125 33.77 -14.63 -2.89
C PRO A 125 34.08 -15.37 -4.18
N VAL A 126 34.85 -16.46 -4.07
CA VAL A 126 35.28 -17.28 -5.22
C VAL A 126 34.10 -17.83 -6.02
N ILE A 127 32.99 -18.14 -5.36
CA ILE A 127 31.77 -18.62 -6.02
C ILE A 127 31.20 -17.59 -7.01
N TRP A 128 31.36 -16.29 -6.75
CA TRP A 128 30.90 -15.24 -7.66
C TRP A 128 31.80 -15.09 -8.87
N ASP A 129 33.11 -15.19 -8.69
CA ASP A 129 34.05 -15.24 -9.81
C ASP A 129 33.70 -16.38 -10.77
N ASN A 130 33.42 -17.57 -10.23
CA ASN A 130 33.04 -18.75 -11.02
C ASN A 130 31.69 -18.61 -11.74
N LEU A 131 30.77 -17.79 -11.22
CA LEU A 131 29.45 -17.54 -11.79
C LEU A 131 29.40 -16.27 -12.66
N GLY A 132 30.51 -15.53 -12.77
CA GLY A 132 30.57 -14.28 -13.53
C GLY A 132 29.98 -13.06 -12.82
N TYR A 133 29.70 -13.15 -11.51
CA TYR A 133 29.14 -12.06 -10.69
C TYR A 133 30.20 -11.14 -10.08
N TYR A 134 31.46 -11.24 -10.50
CA TYR A 134 32.57 -10.43 -9.98
C TYR A 134 32.42 -8.92 -10.23
N VAL A 135 31.55 -8.50 -11.16
CA VAL A 135 31.14 -7.11 -11.43
C VAL A 135 29.73 -6.82 -10.89
N ASN A 136 29.45 -7.23 -9.67
CA ASN A 136 28.16 -7.00 -9.02
C ASN A 136 28.31 -6.85 -7.49
N ALA A 137 27.24 -6.42 -6.84
CA ALA A 137 26.99 -6.59 -5.40
C ALA A 137 25.57 -7.14 -5.20
N ALA A 138 25.29 -7.72 -4.03
CA ALA A 138 23.95 -8.21 -3.70
C ALA A 138 23.76 -8.39 -2.19
N ALA A 139 22.57 -8.06 -1.71
CA ALA A 139 22.03 -8.52 -0.45
C ALA A 139 21.46 -9.94 -0.54
N LEU A 140 21.62 -10.73 0.54
CA LEU A 140 21.06 -12.07 0.66
C LEU A 140 20.06 -12.14 1.83
N PRO A 141 18.83 -11.63 1.67
CA PRO A 141 17.78 -11.78 2.67
C PRO A 141 17.40 -13.26 2.87
N PRO A 142 16.96 -13.66 4.08
CA PRO A 142 16.77 -12.82 5.27
C PRO A 142 18.04 -12.65 6.16
N TYR A 143 19.22 -13.09 5.71
CA TYR A 143 20.36 -13.44 6.58
C TYR A 143 21.32 -12.29 6.94
N GLY A 144 20.98 -11.03 6.64
CA GLY A 144 21.85 -9.89 6.97
C GLY A 144 23.19 -9.87 6.22
N ILE A 145 23.33 -10.69 5.17
CA ILE A 145 24.57 -10.83 4.41
C ILE A 145 24.53 -9.91 3.19
N MET A 146 25.60 -9.17 2.96
CA MET A 146 25.85 -8.40 1.74
C MET A 146 27.15 -8.87 1.11
N VAL A 147 27.13 -9.06 -0.20
CA VAL A 147 28.22 -9.66 -0.95
C VAL A 147 28.71 -8.70 -2.01
N TYR A 148 30.03 -8.52 -2.11
CA TYR A 148 30.64 -7.53 -2.98
C TYR A 148 31.65 -8.17 -3.92
N GLY A 149 31.43 -8.00 -5.22
CA GLY A 149 32.35 -8.40 -6.26
C GLY A 149 33.64 -7.57 -6.26
N ARG A 150 34.75 -8.20 -6.64
CA ARG A 150 36.05 -7.54 -6.73
C ARG A 150 36.21 -6.57 -7.91
N GLY A 151 35.22 -6.48 -8.79
CA GLY A 151 35.34 -5.78 -10.06
C GLY A 151 36.14 -6.57 -11.09
N GLY A 152 36.20 -6.03 -12.31
CA GLY A 152 36.80 -6.65 -13.48
C GLY A 152 36.25 -6.05 -14.76
N THR A 153 36.61 -6.62 -15.91
CA THR A 153 36.12 -6.14 -17.21
C THR A 153 34.93 -6.98 -17.67
N ALA A 154 33.79 -6.32 -17.88
CA ALA A 154 32.59 -6.92 -18.44
C ALA A 154 32.04 -6.02 -19.54
N ASN A 155 31.67 -6.62 -20.69
CA ASN A 155 31.10 -5.91 -21.85
C ASN A 155 31.92 -4.67 -22.29
N GLY A 156 33.26 -4.75 -22.25
CA GLY A 156 34.15 -3.66 -22.66
C GLY A 156 34.22 -2.47 -21.67
N THR A 157 33.71 -2.65 -20.45
CA THR A 157 33.85 -1.69 -19.35
C THR A 157 34.58 -2.34 -18.19
N THR A 158 35.60 -1.66 -17.69
CA THR A 158 36.32 -2.05 -16.48
C THR A 158 35.64 -1.42 -15.28
N TYR A 159 35.24 -2.29 -14.35
CA TYR A 159 34.66 -1.91 -13.07
C TYR A 159 35.68 -2.15 -11.96
N LYS A 160 35.76 -1.19 -11.04
CA LYS A 160 36.46 -1.29 -9.76
C LYS A 160 35.63 -2.14 -8.76
N PRO A 161 36.17 -2.49 -7.59
CA PRO A 161 35.45 -3.23 -6.54
C PRO A 161 34.10 -2.61 -6.17
N PHE A 162 33.04 -3.41 -6.08
CA PHE A 162 31.67 -2.95 -5.82
C PHE A 162 31.45 -2.67 -4.33
N VAL A 163 32.24 -1.78 -3.74
CA VAL A 163 32.22 -1.48 -2.29
C VAL A 163 32.00 0.01 -2.00
N ALA A 164 31.63 0.81 -3.02
CA ALA A 164 31.35 2.23 -2.83
C ALA A 164 30.26 2.47 -1.78
N LEU A 165 30.23 3.66 -1.18
CA LEU A 165 29.33 3.99 -0.07
C LEU A 165 27.86 3.77 -0.44
N ASP A 166 27.47 4.31 -1.59
CA ASP A 166 26.12 4.20 -2.15
C ASP A 166 25.76 2.74 -2.49
N ILE A 167 26.69 1.96 -3.04
CA ILE A 167 26.49 0.51 -3.28
C ILE A 167 26.28 -0.23 -1.96
N THR A 168 27.09 0.07 -0.94
CA THR A 168 26.96 -0.55 0.39
C THR A 168 25.60 -0.22 1.01
N ALA A 169 25.17 1.04 0.92
CA ALA A 169 23.87 1.50 1.41
C ALA A 169 22.69 0.93 0.62
N HIS A 170 22.85 0.78 -0.70
CA HIS A 170 21.88 0.16 -1.60
C HIS A 170 21.64 -1.30 -1.20
N GLU A 171 22.70 -2.10 -1.03
CA GLU A 171 22.56 -3.50 -0.60
C GLU A 171 21.94 -3.63 0.80
N PHE A 172 22.33 -2.77 1.75
CA PHE A 172 21.73 -2.79 3.08
C PHE A 172 20.23 -2.47 3.02
N THR A 173 19.84 -1.58 2.13
CA THR A 173 18.43 -1.20 1.96
C THR A 173 17.58 -2.35 1.42
N HIS A 174 18.12 -3.24 0.58
CA HIS A 174 17.41 -4.48 0.22
C HIS A 174 17.13 -5.39 1.43
N LEU A 175 18.06 -5.49 2.38
CA LEU A 175 17.84 -6.22 3.63
C LEU A 175 16.72 -5.57 4.46
N VAL A 176 16.62 -4.23 4.45
CA VAL A 176 15.52 -3.50 5.07
C VAL A 176 14.21 -3.75 4.33
N THR A 177 14.20 -3.82 2.99
CA THR A 177 13.00 -4.12 2.19
C THR A 177 12.40 -5.46 2.60
N ASP A 178 13.21 -6.50 2.76
CA ASP A 178 12.74 -7.83 3.22
C ASP A 178 12.02 -7.79 4.58
N LYS A 179 12.26 -6.73 5.37
CA LYS A 179 11.71 -6.51 6.71
C LYS A 179 10.61 -5.44 6.73
N SER A 180 10.13 -4.98 5.58
CA SER A 180 8.94 -4.13 5.50
C SER A 180 7.64 -4.95 5.62
N ILE A 181 6.50 -4.27 5.75
CA ILE A 181 5.20 -4.94 5.92
C ILE A 181 4.95 -5.99 4.82
N ASN A 182 4.29 -7.09 5.19
CA ASN A 182 3.97 -8.21 4.28
C ASN A 182 5.18 -8.96 3.68
N GLY A 183 6.38 -8.83 4.26
CA GLY A 183 7.57 -9.56 3.82
C GLY A 183 8.30 -8.92 2.64
N GLY A 184 8.16 -7.60 2.45
CA GLY A 184 8.90 -6.83 1.45
C GLY A 184 8.16 -6.59 0.15
N LEU A 185 8.92 -6.36 -0.91
CA LEU A 185 8.44 -6.12 -2.27
C LEU A 185 8.93 -7.25 -3.17
N GLU A 186 8.02 -7.84 -3.96
CA GLU A 186 8.37 -8.87 -4.95
C GLU A 186 9.49 -8.35 -5.84
N TYR A 187 10.59 -9.10 -5.97
CA TYR A 187 11.73 -8.67 -6.78
C TYR A 187 11.50 -8.96 -8.28
N ARG A 188 10.39 -8.43 -8.82
CA ARG A 188 9.94 -8.62 -10.20
C ARG A 188 9.04 -7.47 -10.66
N ASN A 189 9.11 -7.13 -11.94
CA ASN A 189 8.28 -6.11 -12.61
C ASN A 189 8.26 -4.78 -11.82
N GLU A 190 7.09 -4.13 -11.68
CA GLU A 190 6.97 -2.88 -10.92
C GLU A 190 7.30 -2.99 -9.43
N PRO A 191 6.85 -4.02 -8.67
CA PRO A 191 7.26 -4.15 -7.27
C PRO A 191 8.78 -4.24 -7.11
N GLY A 192 9.46 -4.92 -8.03
CA GLY A 192 10.92 -5.02 -8.03
C GLY A 192 11.58 -3.70 -8.41
N ALA A 193 10.98 -2.95 -9.35
CA ALA A 193 11.45 -1.61 -9.69
C ALA A 193 11.33 -0.62 -8.52
N LEU A 194 10.28 -0.73 -7.70
CA LEU A 194 10.17 0.01 -6.45
C LEU A 194 11.22 -0.45 -5.43
N ASN A 195 11.47 -1.77 -5.33
CA ASN A 195 12.51 -2.32 -4.45
C ASN A 195 13.89 -1.72 -4.79
N GLU A 196 14.28 -1.75 -6.06
CA GLU A 196 15.48 -1.09 -6.58
C GLU A 196 15.50 0.42 -6.31
N SER A 197 14.38 1.10 -6.54
CA SER A 197 14.31 2.54 -6.33
C SER A 197 14.43 2.93 -4.86
N PHE A 198 13.85 2.18 -3.92
CA PHE A 198 14.06 2.45 -2.50
C PHE A 198 15.53 2.27 -2.11
N SER A 199 16.20 1.23 -2.64
CA SER A 199 17.64 1.05 -2.44
C SER A 199 18.46 2.22 -2.97
N ASP A 200 18.17 2.73 -4.16
CA ASP A 200 18.81 3.95 -4.70
C ASP A 200 18.51 5.20 -3.87
N ILE A 201 17.26 5.38 -3.45
CA ILE A 201 16.83 6.53 -2.64
C ILE A 201 17.58 6.59 -1.32
N PHE A 202 17.65 5.47 -0.59
CA PHE A 202 18.32 5.46 0.71
C PHE A 202 19.83 5.41 0.59
N ALA A 203 20.38 4.90 -0.52
CA ALA A 203 21.78 5.10 -0.86
C ALA A 203 22.12 6.59 -1.04
N ALA A 204 21.30 7.33 -1.80
CA ALA A 204 21.44 8.78 -1.96
C ALA A 204 21.27 9.54 -0.62
N CYS A 205 20.36 9.10 0.25
CA CYS A 205 20.21 9.72 1.57
C CYS A 205 21.42 9.48 2.47
N VAL A 206 22.00 8.27 2.46
CA VAL A 206 23.24 7.96 3.19
C VAL A 206 24.41 8.77 2.65
N ASP A 207 24.56 8.85 1.34
CA ASP A 207 25.63 9.64 0.71
C ASP A 207 25.47 11.14 1.02
N TYR A 208 24.25 11.69 0.91
CA TYR A 208 23.94 13.05 1.34
C TYR A 208 24.28 13.32 2.81
N HIS A 209 23.95 12.38 3.71
CA HIS A 209 24.21 12.53 5.14
C HIS A 209 25.72 12.46 5.45
N THR A 210 26.45 11.64 4.71
CA THR A 210 27.89 11.40 4.93
C THR A 210 28.75 12.50 4.30
N ASN A 211 28.42 12.92 3.08
CA ASN A 211 29.25 13.76 2.23
C ASN A 211 28.64 15.15 1.94
N GLY A 212 27.41 15.40 2.41
CA GLY A 212 26.68 16.65 2.16
C GLY A 212 26.06 16.75 0.76
N ASP A 213 25.32 17.83 0.53
CA ASP A 213 24.67 18.10 -0.75
C ASP A 213 25.71 18.34 -1.86
N ASN A 214 25.87 17.36 -2.74
CA ASN A 214 26.76 17.45 -3.88
C ASN A 214 26.17 16.69 -5.10
N PRO A 215 26.65 16.96 -6.33
CA PRO A 215 26.05 16.35 -7.53
C PRO A 215 26.10 14.82 -7.58
N LYS A 216 27.09 14.19 -6.93
CA LYS A 216 27.25 12.73 -6.95
C LYS A 216 26.18 11.99 -6.16
N VAL A 217 25.57 12.63 -5.17
CA VAL A 217 24.43 12.10 -4.39
C VAL A 217 23.31 11.54 -5.28
N TRP A 218 23.13 12.11 -6.47
CA TRP A 218 22.07 11.75 -7.41
C TRP A 218 22.52 10.76 -8.48
N LEU A 219 23.72 10.22 -8.35
CA LEU A 219 24.28 9.16 -9.18
C LEU A 219 24.41 7.90 -8.33
N ILE A 220 24.29 6.74 -8.98
CA ILE A 220 24.52 5.45 -8.33
C ILE A 220 25.68 4.75 -9.03
N GLY A 221 26.71 4.38 -8.29
CA GLY A 221 27.89 3.64 -8.73
C GLY A 221 28.84 4.46 -9.60
N GLU A 222 28.88 5.80 -9.45
CA GLU A 222 29.78 6.70 -10.18
C GLU A 222 31.26 6.48 -9.88
N ASP A 223 31.58 5.89 -8.73
CA ASP A 223 32.96 5.55 -8.37
C ASP A 223 33.42 4.22 -8.99
N LEU A 224 32.50 3.40 -9.51
CA LEU A 224 32.81 2.05 -10.00
C LEU A 224 33.53 2.04 -11.34
N THR A 225 33.39 3.07 -12.17
CA THR A 225 33.99 3.09 -13.51
C THR A 225 34.42 4.49 -13.92
N GLU A 226 35.54 4.58 -14.65
CA GLU A 226 36.01 5.84 -15.24
C GLU A 226 35.02 6.44 -16.24
N LYS A 227 34.09 5.63 -16.75
CA LYS A 227 33.04 6.05 -17.69
C LYS A 227 31.81 6.65 -17.00
N GLY A 228 31.81 6.82 -15.68
CA GLY A 228 30.74 7.47 -14.93
C GLY A 228 29.92 6.51 -14.08
N PHE A 229 28.59 6.70 -14.09
CA PHE A 229 27.64 6.08 -13.16
C PHE A 229 26.88 4.89 -13.75
N LEU A 230 26.22 4.13 -12.88
CA LEU A 230 25.30 3.07 -13.27
C LEU A 230 23.91 3.59 -13.58
N ARG A 231 23.39 4.49 -12.73
CA ARG A 231 22.08 5.12 -12.82
C ARG A 231 22.17 6.58 -12.40
N SER A 232 21.28 7.42 -12.90
CA SER A 232 21.13 8.80 -12.45
C SER A 232 19.70 9.02 -11.97
N MET A 233 19.56 9.48 -10.73
CA MET A 233 18.27 9.86 -10.18
C MET A 233 17.81 11.22 -10.72
N SER A 234 18.74 12.12 -11.09
CA SER A 234 18.41 13.45 -11.63
C SER A 234 18.12 13.45 -13.14
N ASP A 235 18.67 12.49 -13.88
CA ASP A 235 18.40 12.28 -15.31
C ASP A 235 18.47 10.79 -15.67
N PRO A 236 17.43 9.98 -15.34
CA PRO A 236 17.43 8.54 -15.63
C PRO A 236 17.61 8.22 -17.12
N SER A 237 17.18 9.14 -17.98
CA SER A 237 17.27 9.04 -19.45
C SER A 237 18.62 9.50 -20.01
N SER A 238 19.61 9.76 -19.16
CA SER A 238 20.85 10.44 -19.52
C SER A 238 21.52 9.85 -20.76
N LYS A 239 21.90 10.74 -21.67
CA LYS A 239 22.58 10.38 -22.91
C LYS A 239 24.04 9.97 -22.70
N GLU A 240 24.59 10.23 -21.52
CA GLU A 240 25.92 9.77 -21.11
C GLU A 240 25.95 8.25 -20.93
N LEU A 241 24.80 7.64 -20.63
CA LEU A 241 24.64 6.19 -20.63
C LEU A 241 24.35 5.65 -22.03
N ALA A 242 24.88 4.45 -22.29
CA ALA A 242 24.51 3.65 -23.45
C ALA A 242 22.99 3.44 -23.50
N GLN A 243 22.42 3.38 -24.70
CA GLN A 243 20.95 3.38 -24.88
C GLN A 243 20.25 2.24 -24.12
N ASN A 244 20.87 1.06 -24.04
CA ASN A 244 20.35 -0.10 -23.30
C ASN A 244 20.47 -0.01 -21.77
N ARG A 245 21.04 1.09 -21.26
CA ARG A 245 21.17 1.40 -19.82
C ARG A 245 20.39 2.64 -19.40
N ARG A 246 19.71 3.30 -20.34
CA ARG A 246 18.85 4.45 -20.04
C ARG A 246 17.57 3.96 -19.40
N GLN A 247 17.13 4.70 -18.39
CA GLN A 247 15.95 4.38 -17.61
C GLN A 247 14.82 5.38 -17.94
N PRO A 248 13.54 4.98 -17.84
CA PRO A 248 12.43 5.91 -17.95
C PRO A 248 12.43 6.90 -16.79
N ASN A 249 12.13 8.16 -17.09
CA ASN A 249 11.82 9.20 -16.10
C ASN A 249 10.32 9.53 -16.05
N THR A 250 9.52 8.94 -16.96
CA THR A 250 8.06 9.02 -17.00
C THR A 250 7.48 7.61 -16.98
N TYR A 251 6.45 7.40 -16.17
CA TYR A 251 5.74 6.12 -16.06
C TYR A 251 5.20 5.66 -17.42
N LYS A 252 5.62 4.46 -17.85
CA LYS A 252 5.34 3.88 -19.18
C LYS A 252 5.77 4.76 -20.36
N GLY A 253 6.71 5.68 -20.13
CA GLY A 253 7.27 6.57 -21.13
C GLY A 253 8.45 5.98 -21.91
N THR A 254 9.28 6.87 -22.43
CA THR A 254 10.50 6.54 -23.16
C THR A 254 11.42 5.67 -22.30
N TYR A 255 11.99 4.63 -22.90
CA TYR A 255 12.84 3.62 -22.24
C TYR A 255 12.15 2.71 -21.21
N TRP A 256 10.82 2.78 -21.06
CA TRP A 256 10.09 1.83 -20.23
C TRP A 256 10.29 0.39 -20.72
N TYR A 257 10.68 -0.50 -19.81
CA TYR A 257 10.96 -1.90 -20.13
C TYR A 257 9.72 -2.78 -19.93
N THR A 258 9.43 -3.61 -20.93
CA THR A 258 8.27 -4.53 -20.96
C THR A 258 8.64 -6.00 -21.16
N GLY A 259 9.93 -6.31 -21.25
CA GLY A 259 10.42 -7.67 -21.44
C GLY A 259 10.45 -8.50 -20.15
N SER A 260 11.02 -9.71 -20.22
CA SER A 260 11.19 -10.61 -19.06
C SER A 260 12.59 -10.63 -18.46
N GLY A 261 13.58 -10.06 -19.15
CA GLY A 261 14.94 -9.92 -18.62
C GLY A 261 14.95 -8.96 -17.44
N ASP A 262 16.04 -9.00 -16.65
CA ASP A 262 16.17 -8.14 -15.47
C ASP A 262 14.95 -8.23 -14.53
N ASN A 263 14.43 -9.45 -14.36
CA ASN A 263 13.21 -9.74 -13.62
C ASN A 263 11.99 -8.89 -14.04
N GLY A 264 11.87 -8.51 -15.31
CA GLY A 264 10.83 -7.58 -15.77
C GLY A 264 11.27 -6.11 -15.72
N GLY A 265 12.58 -5.85 -15.82
CA GLY A 265 13.17 -4.51 -15.87
C GLY A 265 13.20 -3.80 -14.53
N VAL A 266 13.49 -4.51 -13.44
CA VAL A 266 13.50 -3.92 -12.08
C VAL A 266 14.53 -2.79 -11.98
N HIS A 267 15.75 -2.99 -12.47
CA HIS A 267 16.78 -1.96 -12.47
C HIS A 267 16.51 -0.90 -13.54
N THR A 268 15.70 -1.18 -14.56
CA THR A 268 15.38 -0.20 -15.60
C THR A 268 14.27 0.73 -15.13
N ASN A 269 13.12 0.18 -14.76
CA ASN A 269 11.91 0.95 -14.47
C ASN A 269 11.97 1.69 -13.12
N SER A 270 12.96 1.42 -12.26
CA SER A 270 13.21 2.17 -11.01
C SER A 270 13.47 3.66 -11.25
N GLY A 271 13.93 4.03 -12.46
CA GLY A 271 14.18 5.41 -12.86
C GLY A 271 13.01 6.38 -12.64
N VAL A 272 11.76 5.89 -12.74
CA VAL A 272 10.57 6.72 -12.56
C VAL A 272 10.46 7.23 -11.12
N GLN A 273 10.58 6.33 -10.14
CA GLN A 273 10.51 6.71 -8.73
C GLN A 273 11.81 7.42 -8.28
N ASN A 274 12.97 7.06 -8.84
CA ASN A 274 14.22 7.78 -8.60
C ASN A 274 14.12 9.26 -8.99
N TYR A 275 13.58 9.55 -10.19
CA TYR A 275 13.39 10.91 -10.65
C TYR A 275 12.32 11.67 -9.86
N TRP A 276 11.24 11.00 -9.49
CA TRP A 276 10.24 11.55 -8.59
C TRP A 276 10.86 12.00 -7.25
N PHE A 277 11.71 11.15 -6.65
CA PHE A 277 12.39 11.48 -5.40
C PHE A 277 13.33 12.68 -5.57
N TYR A 278 14.12 12.70 -6.65
CA TYR A 278 14.97 13.84 -7.00
C TYR A 278 14.16 15.15 -7.09
N LEU A 279 13.03 15.15 -7.80
CA LEU A 279 12.17 16.33 -7.96
C LEU A 279 11.62 16.83 -6.62
N LEU A 280 11.28 15.94 -5.68
CA LEU A 280 10.86 16.35 -4.33
C LEU A 280 11.99 17.04 -3.56
N CYS A 281 13.21 16.51 -3.68
CA CYS A 281 14.38 17.01 -2.97
C CYS A 281 14.93 18.31 -3.54
N LYS A 282 15.10 18.39 -4.87
CA LYS A 282 15.81 19.47 -5.56
C LYS A 282 14.93 20.34 -6.46
N GLY A 283 13.72 19.89 -6.78
CA GLY A 283 12.82 20.58 -7.69
C GLY A 283 13.24 20.39 -9.13
N GLY A 284 12.58 21.12 -10.03
CA GLY A 284 12.88 21.07 -11.46
C GLY A 284 11.67 21.42 -12.30
N SER A 285 11.89 21.72 -13.57
CA SER A 285 10.85 22.02 -14.54
C SER A 285 11.13 21.33 -15.86
N GLY A 286 10.07 20.96 -16.58
CA GLY A 286 10.20 20.29 -17.87
C GLY A 286 8.85 19.89 -18.42
N THR A 287 8.88 18.99 -19.40
CA THR A 287 7.71 18.34 -19.98
C THR A 287 7.95 16.85 -19.98
N ASN A 288 7.02 16.07 -19.44
CA ASN A 288 7.14 14.62 -19.40
C ASN A 288 6.75 13.98 -20.75
N ASP A 289 6.94 12.66 -20.88
CA ASP A 289 6.67 11.94 -22.14
C ASP A 289 5.19 11.99 -22.57
N ASN A 290 4.27 12.32 -21.64
CA ASN A 290 2.85 12.51 -21.92
C ASN A 290 2.53 13.93 -22.42
N GLY A 291 3.52 14.79 -22.62
CA GLY A 291 3.35 16.19 -23.06
C GLY A 291 2.91 17.14 -21.95
N LYS A 292 2.91 16.72 -20.68
CA LYS A 292 2.52 17.56 -19.54
C LYS A 292 3.72 18.36 -19.03
N ALA A 293 3.62 19.69 -19.12
CA ALA A 293 4.59 20.59 -18.52
C ALA A 293 4.46 20.59 -16.99
N TYR A 294 5.57 20.68 -16.28
CA TYR A 294 5.62 20.75 -14.83
C TYR A 294 6.69 21.73 -14.34
N ASN A 295 6.49 22.25 -13.13
CA ASN A 295 7.47 23.07 -12.41
C ASN A 295 7.34 22.78 -10.91
N ILE A 296 8.33 22.12 -10.34
CA ILE A 296 8.32 21.58 -8.98
C ILE A 296 9.16 22.47 -8.08
N THR A 297 8.51 23.01 -7.05
CA THR A 297 9.20 23.64 -5.93
C THR A 297 9.55 22.58 -4.88
N PRO A 298 10.84 22.40 -4.53
CA PRO A 298 11.26 21.32 -3.65
C PRO A 298 10.80 21.48 -2.21
N ILE A 299 10.76 20.36 -1.51
CA ILE A 299 10.50 20.26 -0.06
C ILE A 299 11.75 19.87 0.75
N GLY A 300 12.84 19.49 0.06
CA GLY A 300 14.13 19.15 0.66
C GLY A 300 14.20 17.70 1.15
N ILE A 301 15.41 17.14 1.14
CA ILE A 301 15.66 15.72 1.41
C ILE A 301 15.20 15.28 2.81
N ASP A 302 15.35 16.14 3.83
CA ASP A 302 14.97 15.83 5.21
C ASP A 302 13.49 15.48 5.38
N LYS A 303 12.62 16.17 4.65
CA LYS A 303 11.17 15.89 4.66
C LYS A 303 10.86 14.71 3.74
N THR A 304 11.45 14.70 2.55
CA THR A 304 11.22 13.65 1.55
C THR A 304 11.58 12.27 2.10
N GLN A 305 12.76 12.09 2.70
CA GLN A 305 13.20 10.79 3.21
C GLN A 305 12.25 10.21 4.28
N LYS A 306 11.66 11.06 5.13
CA LYS A 306 10.69 10.63 6.16
C LYS A 306 9.37 10.19 5.54
N ILE A 307 8.88 10.92 4.53
CA ILE A 307 7.67 10.55 3.79
C ILE A 307 7.88 9.23 3.06
N VAL A 308 9.01 9.08 2.36
CA VAL A 308 9.34 7.88 1.59
C VAL A 308 9.52 6.68 2.52
N TYR A 309 10.28 6.83 3.60
CA TYR A 309 10.50 5.77 4.58
C TYR A 309 9.18 5.31 5.19
N ARG A 310 8.33 6.23 5.62
CA ARG A 310 7.01 5.89 6.17
C ARG A 310 6.14 5.21 5.12
N SER A 311 6.16 5.67 3.87
CA SER A 311 5.39 5.08 2.77
C SER A 311 5.76 3.61 2.53
N TRP A 312 7.04 3.40 2.28
CA TRP A 312 7.64 2.11 2.01
C TRP A 312 7.42 1.11 3.14
N MET A 313 7.64 1.54 4.39
CA MET A 313 7.57 0.64 5.54
C MET A 313 6.16 0.31 6.01
N ASN A 314 5.13 1.09 5.66
CA ASN A 314 3.80 0.97 6.28
C ASN A 314 2.62 0.80 5.34
N TYR A 315 2.72 1.14 4.05
CA TYR A 315 1.53 1.12 3.17
C TYR A 315 1.64 0.23 1.94
N LEU A 316 2.87 -0.09 1.50
CA LEU A 316 3.08 -0.83 0.26
C LEU A 316 2.86 -2.34 0.43
N PRO A 317 2.00 -2.96 -0.39
CA PRO A 317 1.85 -4.41 -0.41
C PRO A 317 3.02 -5.10 -1.13
N TYR A 318 3.15 -6.42 -0.96
CA TYR A 318 4.19 -7.22 -1.63
C TYR A 318 4.22 -7.05 -3.15
N GLN A 319 3.06 -6.86 -3.78
CA GLN A 319 2.92 -6.66 -5.23
C GLN A 319 2.68 -5.19 -5.59
N ALA A 320 3.21 -4.25 -4.82
CA ALA A 320 3.03 -2.83 -5.04
C ALA A 320 3.45 -2.38 -6.45
N LYS A 321 2.67 -1.48 -7.02
CA LYS A 321 2.95 -0.78 -8.27
C LYS A 321 3.27 0.69 -7.97
N HIS A 322 3.72 1.45 -8.96
CA HIS A 322 4.02 2.87 -8.76
C HIS A 322 2.80 3.67 -8.26
N ILE A 323 1.58 3.24 -8.63
CA ILE A 323 0.35 3.84 -8.11
C ILE A 323 0.15 3.59 -6.61
N ASP A 324 0.57 2.44 -6.08
CA ASP A 324 0.55 2.18 -4.64
C ASP A 324 1.57 3.07 -3.93
N ALA A 325 2.75 3.28 -4.52
CA ALA A 325 3.75 4.23 -4.02
C ALA A 325 3.22 5.67 -3.99
N TYR A 326 2.43 6.07 -4.99
CA TYR A 326 1.70 7.34 -4.98
C TYR A 326 0.79 7.47 -3.76
N PHE A 327 -0.17 6.55 -3.58
CA PHE A 327 -1.11 6.62 -2.46
C PHE A 327 -0.44 6.45 -1.10
N GLY A 328 0.53 5.54 -0.99
CA GLY A 328 1.34 5.35 0.20
C GLY A 328 2.08 6.62 0.59
N SER A 329 2.64 7.36 -0.38
CA SER A 329 3.35 8.62 -0.09
C SER A 329 2.43 9.74 0.37
N LEU A 330 1.19 9.80 -0.15
CA LEU A 330 0.19 10.75 0.30
C LEU A 330 -0.31 10.44 1.72
N GLN A 331 -0.54 9.15 2.02
CA GLN A 331 -0.91 8.75 3.37
C GLN A 331 0.23 9.00 4.36
N ALA A 332 1.47 8.66 3.98
CA ALA A 332 2.65 8.96 4.78
C ALA A 332 2.77 10.46 5.10
N ALA A 333 2.50 11.32 4.12
CA ALA A 333 2.54 12.77 4.30
C ALA A 333 1.49 13.24 5.32
N LYS A 334 0.25 12.73 5.24
CA LYS A 334 -0.83 13.05 6.19
C LYS A 334 -0.47 12.64 7.61
N ASP A 335 0.04 11.42 7.78
CA ASP A 335 0.46 10.91 9.09
C ASP A 335 1.62 11.71 9.69
N LEU A 336 2.46 12.34 8.85
CA LEU A 336 3.52 13.25 9.27
C LEU A 336 3.04 14.70 9.49
N GLY A 337 1.73 14.95 9.40
CA GLY A 337 1.11 16.26 9.65
C GLY A 337 0.96 17.15 8.41
N TYR A 338 1.27 16.65 7.21
CA TYR A 338 1.13 17.39 5.96
C TYR A 338 -0.24 17.11 5.32
N ASN A 339 -1.19 18.04 5.50
CA ASN A 339 -2.53 17.94 4.90
C ASN A 339 -2.59 18.48 3.47
N GLU A 340 -3.76 18.39 2.83
CA GLU A 340 -3.99 18.78 1.43
C GLU A 340 -3.65 20.25 1.11
N ASN A 341 -3.61 21.11 2.13
CA ASN A 341 -3.28 22.52 1.98
C ASN A 341 -1.78 22.82 2.10
N SER A 342 -1.01 21.89 2.70
CA SER A 342 0.43 22.03 2.90
C SER A 342 1.22 22.06 1.58
N LYS A 343 2.39 22.71 1.60
CA LYS A 343 3.31 22.73 0.47
C LYS A 343 3.76 21.31 0.13
N GLU A 344 4.07 20.53 1.15
CA GLU A 344 4.58 19.16 1.05
C GLU A 344 3.60 18.27 0.29
N TYR A 345 2.34 18.21 0.72
CA TYR A 345 1.32 17.36 0.10
C TYR A 345 1.04 17.77 -1.36
N LYS A 346 1.03 19.07 -1.65
CA LYS A 346 0.85 19.58 -3.03
C LYS A 346 2.06 19.25 -3.91
N THR A 347 3.28 19.43 -3.40
CA THR A 347 4.52 19.09 -4.12
C THR A 347 4.61 17.58 -4.37
N LEU A 348 4.21 16.74 -3.42
CA LEU A 348 4.09 15.28 -3.58
C LEU A 348 3.24 14.88 -4.78
N ILE A 349 2.02 15.45 -4.87
CA ILE A 349 1.15 15.23 -6.02
C ILE A 349 1.86 15.71 -7.27
N ALA A 350 2.27 16.98 -7.32
CA ALA A 350 2.86 17.59 -8.52
C ALA A 350 4.07 16.82 -9.06
N ALA A 351 4.94 16.30 -8.19
CA ALA A 351 6.10 15.50 -8.60
C ALA A 351 5.68 14.14 -9.18
N TRP A 352 4.66 13.48 -8.62
CA TRP A 352 4.15 12.24 -9.19
C TRP A 352 3.48 12.46 -10.55
N GLU A 353 2.77 13.57 -10.72
CA GLU A 353 2.23 13.98 -12.01
C GLU A 353 3.35 14.32 -13.00
N ALA A 354 4.44 14.93 -12.54
CA ALA A 354 5.62 15.21 -13.38
C ALA A 354 6.21 13.91 -13.94
N VAL A 355 6.23 12.82 -13.18
CA VAL A 355 6.66 11.50 -13.67
C VAL A 355 5.53 10.67 -14.29
N GLY A 356 4.37 11.27 -14.60
CA GLY A 356 3.32 10.67 -15.44
C GLY A 356 2.37 9.69 -14.75
N ILE A 357 2.38 9.60 -13.41
CA ILE A 357 1.43 8.76 -12.67
C ILE A 357 -0.01 9.26 -12.77
N ASP A 358 -0.19 10.54 -13.05
CA ASP A 358 -1.50 11.10 -13.34
C ASP A 358 -2.19 10.50 -14.56
N SER A 359 -1.49 9.85 -15.48
CA SER A 359 -2.12 9.06 -16.54
C SER A 359 -3.00 7.91 -16.02
N LEU A 360 -2.75 7.44 -14.78
CA LEU A 360 -3.55 6.41 -14.10
C LEU A 360 -4.72 7.00 -13.31
N LEU A 361 -4.63 8.25 -12.87
CA LEU A 361 -5.59 8.89 -11.96
C LEU A 361 -6.99 9.15 -12.57
N PRO A 362 -7.16 9.47 -13.88
CA PRO A 362 -8.46 9.61 -14.51
C PRO A 362 -9.30 8.33 -14.49
N ARG A 363 -8.67 7.17 -14.32
CA ARG A 363 -9.40 5.91 -14.15
C ARG A 363 -10.00 5.84 -12.75
N LEU A 364 -9.21 6.19 -11.72
CA LEU A 364 -9.56 6.10 -10.31
C LEU A 364 -10.61 7.13 -9.87
N CYS A 365 -11.51 6.72 -8.98
CA CYS A 365 -12.49 7.64 -8.40
C CYS A 365 -11.79 8.70 -7.52
N LYS A 366 -12.27 9.95 -7.54
CA LYS A 366 -11.75 11.03 -6.69
C LYS A 366 -12.82 12.07 -6.39
N GLY A 367 -12.89 12.47 -5.11
CA GLY A 367 -13.71 13.59 -4.64
C GLY A 367 -15.20 13.39 -4.87
N ASN A 368 -15.95 14.49 -4.92
CA ASN A 368 -17.38 14.47 -5.21
C ASN A 368 -17.64 14.67 -6.70
N LYS A 369 -18.33 13.71 -7.33
CA LYS A 369 -18.80 13.82 -8.71
C LYS A 369 -20.32 13.97 -8.74
N VAL A 370 -20.81 15.01 -9.39
CA VAL A 370 -22.25 15.15 -9.68
C VAL A 370 -22.52 14.56 -11.06
N LEU A 371 -23.44 13.59 -11.14
CA LEU A 371 -23.76 12.84 -12.36
C LEU A 371 -25.22 13.08 -12.76
N THR A 372 -25.46 13.43 -14.02
CA THR A 372 -26.82 13.56 -14.55
C THR A 372 -27.26 12.24 -15.18
N ALA A 373 -28.35 11.66 -14.68
CA ALA A 373 -28.90 10.39 -15.13
C ALA A 373 -30.03 10.61 -16.15
N THR A 374 -29.79 11.25 -17.29
CA THR A 374 -30.81 11.37 -18.37
C THR A 374 -30.86 10.13 -19.27
N LYS A 375 -29.74 9.43 -19.44
CA LYS A 375 -29.63 8.17 -20.21
C LYS A 375 -29.03 7.01 -19.39
N GLY A 376 -28.85 7.22 -18.10
CA GLY A 376 -28.06 6.35 -17.23
C GLY A 376 -26.55 6.44 -17.49
N GLY A 377 -25.78 5.59 -16.82
CA GLY A 377 -24.34 5.53 -16.92
C GLY A 377 -23.75 4.45 -16.01
N THR A 378 -22.42 4.43 -15.92
CA THR A 378 -21.67 3.50 -15.08
C THR A 378 -20.78 4.26 -14.11
N ILE A 379 -20.71 3.79 -12.87
CA ILE A 379 -19.79 4.22 -11.84
C ILE A 379 -18.86 3.05 -11.53
N THR A 380 -17.56 3.34 -11.49
CA THR A 380 -16.52 2.41 -11.06
C THR A 380 -15.67 3.06 -9.97
N ASP A 381 -15.04 2.25 -9.14
CA ASP A 381 -13.94 2.69 -8.27
C ASP A 381 -12.72 3.13 -9.09
N GLY A 382 -12.64 2.65 -10.34
CA GLY A 382 -11.72 3.15 -11.32
C GLY A 382 -10.40 2.39 -11.43
N SER A 383 -10.25 1.29 -10.70
CA SER A 383 -9.08 0.42 -10.80
C SER A 383 -9.05 -0.39 -12.10
N GLY A 384 -10.21 -0.65 -12.72
CA GLY A 384 -10.31 -1.45 -13.94
C GLY A 384 -9.99 -2.93 -13.69
N GLU A 385 -8.95 -3.44 -14.34
CA GLU A 385 -8.43 -4.81 -14.10
C GLU A 385 -7.49 -4.87 -12.89
N GLU A 386 -7.13 -3.72 -12.33
CA GLU A 386 -6.29 -3.63 -11.14
C GLU A 386 -7.12 -3.68 -9.86
N LYS A 387 -6.47 -3.90 -8.73
CA LYS A 387 -7.09 -3.71 -7.42
C LYS A 387 -7.27 -2.23 -7.11
N TYR A 388 -8.32 -1.87 -6.37
CA TYR A 388 -8.50 -0.48 -5.96
C TYR A 388 -7.39 -0.02 -5.01
N PRO A 389 -6.98 1.25 -5.08
CA PRO A 389 -6.11 1.84 -4.10
C PRO A 389 -6.70 1.92 -2.69
N LYS A 390 -5.80 1.87 -1.71
CA LYS A 390 -6.10 2.16 -0.31
C LYS A 390 -6.36 3.66 -0.08
N ASN A 391 -7.04 3.98 1.01
CA ASN A 391 -7.32 5.35 1.47
C ASN A 391 -8.13 6.21 0.47
N LEU A 392 -9.02 5.59 -0.29
CA LEU A 392 -9.95 6.28 -1.18
C LEU A 392 -11.15 6.83 -0.41
N ASN A 393 -11.64 7.99 -0.85
CA ASN A 393 -12.89 8.56 -0.38
C ASN A 393 -13.56 9.27 -1.56
N CYS A 394 -14.38 8.50 -2.26
CA CYS A 394 -15.04 8.90 -3.48
C CYS A 394 -16.54 9.02 -3.24
N THR A 395 -17.13 10.11 -3.73
CA THR A 395 -18.57 10.30 -3.62
C THR A 395 -19.19 10.64 -4.96
N TRP A 396 -20.41 10.18 -5.18
CA TRP A 396 -21.20 10.50 -6.35
C TRP A 396 -22.59 10.95 -5.92
N THR A 397 -23.03 12.11 -6.39
CA THR A 397 -24.43 12.53 -6.34
C THR A 397 -25.03 12.31 -7.72
N ILE A 398 -25.94 11.35 -7.85
CA ILE A 398 -26.65 11.08 -9.09
C ILE A 398 -27.96 11.87 -9.07
N GLU A 399 -28.22 12.64 -10.11
CA GLU A 399 -29.45 13.41 -10.31
C GLU A 399 -30.17 12.96 -11.59
N ALA A 400 -31.32 12.34 -11.42
CA ALA A 400 -32.25 12.00 -12.49
C ALA A 400 -33.19 13.18 -12.81
N PRO A 401 -33.89 13.16 -13.96
CA PRO A 401 -34.99 14.10 -14.22
C PRO A 401 -36.02 14.09 -13.08
N ALA A 402 -36.67 15.23 -12.85
CA ALA A 402 -37.55 15.43 -11.69
C ALA A 402 -38.76 14.46 -11.62
N ASP A 403 -39.15 13.85 -12.73
CA ASP A 403 -40.23 12.86 -12.83
C ASP A 403 -39.75 11.39 -12.75
N LYS A 404 -38.46 11.19 -12.44
CA LYS A 404 -37.79 9.88 -12.41
C LYS A 404 -37.14 9.65 -11.06
N VAL A 405 -36.85 8.38 -10.78
CA VAL A 405 -35.97 7.98 -9.67
C VAL A 405 -34.72 7.30 -10.22
N VAL A 406 -33.68 7.23 -9.40
CA VAL A 406 -32.41 6.58 -9.74
C VAL A 406 -32.50 5.10 -9.37
N GLN A 407 -32.28 4.21 -10.32
CA GLN A 407 -32.03 2.79 -10.07
C GLN A 407 -30.53 2.53 -10.15
N LEU A 408 -29.96 1.85 -9.15
CA LEU A 408 -28.56 1.44 -9.08
C LEU A 408 -28.45 -0.09 -9.07
N THR A 409 -27.61 -0.62 -9.97
CA THR A 409 -27.38 -2.07 -10.12
C THR A 409 -25.88 -2.36 -10.19
N PHE A 410 -25.35 -3.13 -9.24
CA PHE A 410 -23.95 -3.56 -9.26
C PHE A 410 -23.75 -4.71 -10.26
N THR A 411 -22.74 -4.58 -11.12
CA THR A 411 -22.33 -5.59 -12.11
C THR A 411 -21.05 -6.32 -11.71
N LYS A 412 -20.20 -5.68 -10.89
CA LYS A 412 -18.99 -6.25 -10.28
C LYS A 412 -18.92 -5.76 -8.83
N PHE A 413 -18.55 -6.62 -7.88
CA PHE A 413 -18.39 -6.23 -6.48
C PHE A 413 -17.43 -7.15 -5.73
N GLU A 414 -16.24 -6.64 -5.42
CA GLU A 414 -15.26 -7.33 -4.59
C GLU A 414 -14.47 -6.30 -3.77
N LEU A 415 -14.85 -6.14 -2.51
CA LEU A 415 -14.17 -5.31 -1.51
C LEU A 415 -13.61 -6.18 -0.39
N GLU A 416 -12.79 -5.60 0.48
CA GLU A 416 -12.39 -6.23 1.74
C GLU A 416 -13.62 -6.77 2.49
N ALA A 417 -13.53 -7.99 2.99
CA ALA A 417 -14.61 -8.60 3.76
C ALA A 417 -14.66 -8.01 5.17
N ALA A 418 -15.86 -7.94 5.76
CA ALA A 418 -16.02 -7.42 7.11
C ALA A 418 -15.21 -8.24 8.13
N SER A 419 -14.49 -7.55 9.01
CA SER A 419 -13.79 -8.14 10.15
C SER A 419 -14.45 -7.66 11.43
N GLY A 420 -14.81 -8.58 12.33
CA GLY A 420 -15.52 -8.24 13.57
C GLY A 420 -16.91 -7.61 13.36
N GLY A 421 -17.50 -7.74 12.17
CA GLY A 421 -18.79 -7.13 11.80
C GLY A 421 -18.68 -5.73 11.18
N GLU A 422 -17.48 -5.16 11.10
CA GLU A 422 -17.23 -3.85 10.49
C GLU A 422 -16.56 -3.99 9.11
N CYS A 423 -16.97 -3.17 8.16
CA CYS A 423 -16.32 -3.07 6.85
C CYS A 423 -15.23 -1.98 6.91
N GLY A 424 -13.96 -2.36 6.72
CA GLY A 424 -12.84 -1.43 6.50
C GLY A 424 -13.02 -0.69 5.18
N ASP A 425 -13.18 -1.45 4.10
CA ASP A 425 -13.58 -0.94 2.79
C ASP A 425 -15.07 -1.11 2.52
N TYR A 426 -15.76 -0.09 2.01
CA TYR A 426 -17.19 -0.18 1.76
C TYR A 426 -17.74 0.76 0.69
N VAL A 427 -18.85 0.35 0.08
CA VAL A 427 -19.77 1.23 -0.64
C VAL A 427 -21.01 1.46 0.19
N ALA A 428 -21.30 2.72 0.51
CA ALA A 428 -22.52 3.15 1.18
C ALA A 428 -23.43 3.91 0.20
N VAL A 429 -24.72 3.55 0.17
CA VAL A 429 -25.73 4.15 -0.73
C VAL A 429 -26.80 4.83 0.11
N TYR A 430 -27.12 6.07 -0.23
CA TYR A 430 -28.04 6.94 0.50
C TYR A 430 -29.16 7.43 -0.41
N ASP A 431 -30.37 7.44 0.11
CA ASP A 431 -31.58 7.87 -0.58
C ASP A 431 -31.76 9.40 -0.48
N GLY A 432 -30.94 10.13 -1.23
CA GLY A 432 -30.96 11.59 -1.26
C GLY A 432 -29.67 12.19 -1.82
N GLU A 433 -29.41 13.46 -1.49
CA GLU A 433 -28.36 14.26 -2.12
C GLU A 433 -26.96 14.10 -1.50
N ASN A 434 -26.88 13.67 -0.24
CA ASN A 434 -25.63 13.58 0.52
C ASN A 434 -25.69 12.48 1.60
N ASP A 435 -24.61 12.35 2.37
CA ASP A 435 -24.42 11.36 3.43
C ASP A 435 -25.27 11.59 4.70
N LYS A 436 -26.08 12.66 4.75
CA LYS A 436 -27.09 12.87 5.80
C LYS A 436 -28.47 12.30 5.45
N ALA A 437 -28.65 11.82 4.21
CA ALA A 437 -29.90 11.19 3.79
C ALA A 437 -30.04 9.77 4.36
N THR A 438 -31.18 9.12 4.13
CA THR A 438 -31.44 7.77 4.64
C THR A 438 -30.44 6.78 4.04
N LEU A 439 -29.66 6.10 4.88
CA LEU A 439 -28.75 5.03 4.45
C LEU A 439 -29.57 3.82 3.96
N MET A 440 -29.46 3.50 2.68
CA MET A 440 -30.10 2.32 2.08
C MET A 440 -29.30 1.05 2.37
N GLY A 441 -27.98 1.16 2.46
CA GLY A 441 -27.10 0.06 2.82
C GLY A 441 -25.62 0.42 2.77
N LYS A 442 -24.82 -0.33 3.52
CA LYS A 442 -23.36 -0.30 3.54
C LYS A 442 -22.86 -1.71 3.18
N TYR A 443 -22.07 -1.84 2.13
CA TYR A 443 -21.72 -3.11 1.52
C TYR A 443 -20.20 -3.29 1.43
N CYS A 444 -19.73 -4.51 1.70
CA CYS A 444 -18.34 -4.94 1.57
C CYS A 444 -18.26 -6.47 1.29
N GLY A 445 -17.06 -7.01 1.10
CA GLY A 445 -16.86 -8.39 0.66
C GLY A 445 -17.17 -8.62 -0.82
N SER A 446 -17.42 -9.88 -1.19
CA SER A 446 -17.61 -10.32 -2.59
C SER A 446 -19.06 -10.59 -2.99
N LYS A 447 -20.02 -10.37 -2.08
CA LYS A 447 -21.45 -10.56 -2.39
C LYS A 447 -21.99 -9.33 -3.12
N ILE A 448 -22.48 -9.51 -4.33
CA ILE A 448 -23.12 -8.44 -5.12
C ILE A 448 -24.29 -7.83 -4.32
N PRO A 449 -24.30 -6.50 -4.08
CA PRO A 449 -25.40 -5.81 -3.41
C PRO A 449 -26.73 -5.92 -4.17
N PRO A 450 -27.88 -5.83 -3.47
CA PRO A 450 -29.18 -5.83 -4.12
C PRO A 450 -29.38 -4.59 -5.01
N VAL A 451 -30.27 -4.69 -5.98
CA VAL A 451 -30.72 -3.54 -6.78
C VAL A 451 -31.40 -2.53 -5.85
N MET A 452 -31.02 -1.27 -5.97
CA MET A 452 -31.54 -0.18 -5.14
C MET A 452 -32.24 0.87 -6.00
N ARG A 453 -33.35 1.41 -5.48
CA ARG A 453 -34.10 2.52 -6.08
C ARG A 453 -34.26 3.63 -5.07
N SER A 454 -33.90 4.86 -5.46
CA SER A 454 -34.19 6.04 -4.65
C SER A 454 -35.68 6.34 -4.59
N THR A 455 -36.11 7.07 -3.57
CA THR A 455 -37.47 7.62 -3.46
C THR A 455 -37.61 8.98 -4.14
N SER A 456 -36.49 9.69 -4.29
CA SER A 456 -36.41 10.98 -5.01
C SER A 456 -35.64 10.86 -6.32
N ASN A 457 -35.52 11.97 -7.05
CA ASN A 457 -34.67 12.04 -8.23
C ASN A 457 -33.17 12.11 -7.91
N LYS A 458 -32.77 12.02 -6.64
CA LYS A 458 -31.37 12.06 -6.20
C LYS A 458 -30.97 10.79 -5.44
N MET A 459 -29.74 10.33 -5.67
CA MET A 459 -29.10 9.24 -4.93
C MET A 459 -27.63 9.59 -4.67
N PHE A 460 -27.16 9.33 -3.45
CA PHE A 460 -25.78 9.60 -3.06
C PHE A 460 -25.04 8.30 -2.77
N ILE A 461 -23.84 8.15 -3.32
CA ILE A 461 -23.00 6.96 -3.18
C ILE A 461 -21.66 7.39 -2.61
N LYS A 462 -21.15 6.64 -1.63
CA LYS A 462 -19.81 6.83 -1.04
C LYS A 462 -19.03 5.54 -1.09
N PHE A 463 -17.88 5.56 -1.77
CA PHE A 463 -16.89 4.50 -1.69
C PHE A 463 -15.73 4.96 -0.81
N TYR A 464 -15.43 4.18 0.21
CA TYR A 464 -14.38 4.43 1.18
C TYR A 464 -13.47 3.22 1.28
N THR A 465 -12.16 3.45 1.29
CA THR A 465 -11.17 2.40 1.57
C THR A 465 -10.20 2.86 2.65
N ASP A 466 -9.72 1.93 3.47
CA ASP A 466 -8.76 2.21 4.53
C ASP A 466 -7.31 1.90 4.08
N ALA A 467 -6.37 1.84 5.04
CA ALA A 467 -4.95 1.60 4.75
C ALA A 467 -4.59 0.11 4.59
N PHE A 468 -5.57 -0.78 4.75
CA PHE A 468 -5.42 -2.23 4.77
C PHE A 468 -6.07 -2.86 3.54
N VAL A 469 -5.80 -4.15 3.36
CA VAL A 469 -6.29 -5.08 2.32
C VAL A 469 -7.17 -4.50 1.19
N ASN A 470 -6.69 -4.48 -0.05
CA ASN A 470 -7.50 -4.13 -1.23
C ASN A 470 -7.95 -5.34 -2.07
N ARG A 471 -8.96 -5.13 -2.93
CA ARG A 471 -9.58 -6.12 -3.83
C ARG A 471 -9.89 -5.51 -5.20
N ASP A 472 -10.60 -6.25 -6.04
CA ASP A 472 -10.83 -5.93 -7.46
C ASP A 472 -11.86 -4.81 -7.71
N GLY A 473 -12.49 -4.29 -6.66
CA GLY A 473 -13.33 -3.08 -6.72
C GLY A 473 -14.77 -3.35 -7.10
N PHE A 474 -15.43 -2.33 -7.65
CA PHE A 474 -16.83 -2.43 -8.01
C PHE A 474 -17.16 -1.71 -9.30
N GLU A 475 -18.18 -2.21 -9.99
CA GLU A 475 -18.84 -1.54 -11.08
C GLU A 475 -20.34 -1.51 -10.80
N ALA A 476 -20.96 -0.35 -10.97
CA ALA A 476 -22.40 -0.17 -10.82
C ALA A 476 -22.98 0.67 -11.96
N LYS A 477 -24.10 0.21 -12.52
CA LYS A 477 -24.89 0.95 -13.49
C LYS A 477 -25.98 1.74 -12.78
N TYR A 478 -26.15 3.00 -13.17
CA TYR A 478 -27.26 3.83 -12.74
C TYR A 478 -28.13 4.22 -13.93
N GLU A 479 -29.44 4.29 -13.74
CA GLU A 479 -30.37 4.69 -14.80
C GLU A 479 -31.58 5.45 -14.23
N PRO A 480 -32.12 6.43 -14.98
CA PRO A 480 -33.40 7.02 -14.65
C PRO A 480 -34.50 6.00 -14.96
N VAL A 481 -35.19 5.56 -13.93
CA VAL A 481 -36.42 4.79 -14.12
C VAL A 481 -37.59 5.70 -13.86
N SER A 482 -38.61 5.60 -14.71
CA SER A 482 -39.90 6.20 -14.35
C SER A 482 -40.27 5.68 -12.96
N THR A 483 -40.82 6.57 -12.13
CA THR A 483 -41.76 6.09 -11.13
C THR A 483 -42.89 5.45 -11.92
N THR A 484 -42.73 4.20 -12.30
CA THR A 484 -43.88 3.35 -12.48
C THR A 484 -44.54 3.40 -11.10
N ALA A 485 -45.56 4.25 -10.96
CA ALA A 485 -46.79 3.76 -10.35
C ALA A 485 -46.92 2.36 -10.95
N LEU A 486 -46.72 1.36 -10.09
CA LEU A 486 -46.62 -0.04 -10.46
C LEU A 486 -47.49 -0.26 -11.68
N PRO A 487 -46.97 -0.77 -12.82
CA PRO A 487 -47.90 -1.29 -13.78
C PRO A 487 -48.76 -2.27 -12.98
N LEU A 488 -50.07 -2.03 -12.98
CA LEU A 488 -51.06 -3.04 -12.67
C LEU A 488 -50.82 -4.16 -13.68
N VAL A 489 -49.77 -4.96 -13.46
CA VAL A 489 -49.55 -6.21 -14.16
C VAL A 489 -50.45 -7.18 -13.43
N GLY A 490 -51.57 -7.48 -14.09
CA GLY A 490 -52.48 -8.53 -13.67
C GLY A 490 -51.71 -9.82 -13.42
N SER A 491 -51.59 -10.18 -12.15
CA SER A 491 -52.23 -11.36 -11.56
C SER A 491 -51.58 -11.65 -10.21
N ASN A 492 -52.03 -10.90 -9.20
CA ASN A 492 -52.27 -11.41 -7.85
C ASN A 492 -53.15 -10.36 -7.18
N LYS A 493 -54.47 -10.56 -7.28
CA LYS A 493 -55.50 -9.60 -6.89
C LYS A 493 -55.34 -9.26 -5.41
N ALA A 494 -54.93 -8.01 -5.17
CA ALA A 494 -54.42 -7.55 -3.89
C ALA A 494 -55.56 -7.33 -2.88
N ILE A 495 -55.29 -7.67 -1.63
CA ILE A 495 -56.03 -7.12 -0.50
C ILE A 495 -55.48 -5.72 -0.24
N SER A 496 -56.34 -4.77 0.07
CA SER A 496 -55.91 -3.44 0.53
C SER A 496 -56.53 -3.15 1.89
N VAL A 497 -55.70 -2.73 2.84
CA VAL A 497 -56.06 -2.41 4.22
C VAL A 497 -55.77 -0.93 4.45
N TYR A 498 -56.80 -0.11 4.65
CA TYR A 498 -56.67 1.34 4.76
C TYR A 498 -57.73 1.97 5.69
N PRO A 499 -57.45 3.11 6.38
CA PRO A 499 -56.12 3.70 6.50
C PRO A 499 -55.19 2.75 7.26
N ASN A 500 -53.88 2.88 7.03
CA ASN A 500 -52.87 2.11 7.76
C ASN A 500 -51.59 2.97 7.79
N PRO A 501 -51.28 3.65 8.90
CA PRO A 501 -51.83 3.45 10.26
C PRO A 501 -53.32 3.82 10.45
N ALA A 502 -54.01 3.16 11.38
CA ALA A 502 -55.42 3.37 11.72
C ALA A 502 -55.65 3.52 13.23
N ARG A 503 -56.69 4.28 13.60
CA ARG A 503 -57.00 4.63 14.99
C ARG A 503 -58.16 3.85 15.60
N SER A 504 -59.29 3.77 14.90
CA SER A 504 -60.53 3.18 15.43
C SER A 504 -61.15 2.16 14.49
N GLU A 505 -60.88 2.27 13.19
CA GLU A 505 -61.42 1.37 12.19
C GLU A 505 -60.45 1.22 11.03
N VAL A 506 -60.54 0.08 10.34
CA VAL A 506 -59.80 -0.19 9.12
C VAL A 506 -60.73 -0.80 8.07
N PHE A 507 -60.56 -0.37 6.84
CA PHE A 507 -61.29 -0.86 5.68
C PHE A 507 -60.45 -1.89 4.93
N ILE A 508 -61.08 -3.01 4.61
CA ILE A 508 -60.50 -4.07 3.80
C ILE A 508 -61.22 -4.09 2.47
N ARG A 509 -60.47 -3.98 1.39
CA ARG A 509 -60.95 -4.19 0.02
C ARG A 509 -60.35 -5.46 -0.55
N LEU A 510 -61.18 -6.36 -1.04
CA LEU A 510 -60.76 -7.59 -1.72
C LEU A 510 -60.90 -7.43 -3.23
N GLY A 511 -59.87 -7.82 -3.98
CA GLY A 511 -59.86 -7.71 -5.44
C GLY A 511 -60.73 -8.75 -6.17
N GLU A 512 -61.33 -9.72 -5.48
CA GLU A 512 -62.28 -10.71 -6.01
C GLU A 512 -63.43 -10.94 -5.05
N SER A 513 -64.48 -11.61 -5.55
CA SER A 513 -65.53 -12.11 -4.67
C SER A 513 -65.05 -13.36 -3.96
N HIS A 514 -65.21 -13.38 -2.64
CA HIS A 514 -64.90 -14.54 -1.80
C HIS A 514 -66.05 -14.82 -0.84
N ASP A 515 -66.23 -16.10 -0.52
CA ASP A 515 -67.26 -16.57 0.41
C ASP A 515 -66.63 -16.98 1.76
N ASN A 516 -67.44 -16.85 2.83
CA ASN A 516 -67.09 -17.31 4.18
C ASN A 516 -65.84 -16.63 4.77
N ILE A 517 -65.71 -15.32 4.57
CA ILE A 517 -64.54 -14.56 5.01
C ILE A 517 -64.60 -14.25 6.50
N THR A 518 -63.49 -14.52 7.17
CA THR A 518 -63.19 -14.16 8.56
C THR A 518 -61.91 -13.34 8.60
N VAL A 519 -61.94 -12.21 9.28
CA VAL A 519 -60.77 -11.38 9.59
C VAL A 519 -60.29 -11.75 10.99
N VAL A 520 -59.00 -12.05 11.14
CA VAL A 520 -58.36 -12.37 12.43
C VAL A 520 -57.20 -11.41 12.64
N VAL A 521 -57.19 -10.68 13.74
CA VAL A 521 -56.07 -9.82 14.12
C VAL A 521 -55.26 -10.53 15.19
N THR A 522 -53.95 -10.63 14.99
CA THR A 522 -53.00 -11.20 15.94
C THR A 522 -51.95 -10.19 16.36
N ASP A 523 -51.47 -10.27 17.60
CA ASP A 523 -50.30 -9.52 18.05
C ASP A 523 -48.99 -10.04 17.43
N MET A 524 -47.86 -9.41 17.77
CA MET A 524 -46.53 -9.82 17.27
C MET A 524 -46.07 -11.21 17.75
N LEU A 525 -46.74 -11.78 18.76
CA LEU A 525 -46.48 -13.13 19.27
C LEU A 525 -47.43 -14.17 18.64
N GLY A 526 -48.30 -13.75 17.71
CA GLY A 526 -49.25 -14.61 17.02
C GLY A 526 -50.52 -14.93 17.83
N ARG A 527 -50.74 -14.27 18.97
CA ARG A 527 -51.97 -14.46 19.77
C ARG A 527 -53.13 -13.71 19.12
N VAL A 528 -54.28 -14.36 18.97
CA VAL A 528 -55.48 -13.75 18.40
C VAL A 528 -56.04 -12.72 19.39
N VAL A 529 -56.07 -11.46 18.97
CA VAL A 529 -56.61 -10.34 19.75
C VAL A 529 -57.99 -9.89 19.26
N LYS A 530 -58.32 -10.13 17.99
CA LYS A 530 -59.66 -9.86 17.44
C LYS A 530 -60.03 -10.86 16.33
N LYS A 531 -61.31 -11.19 16.21
CA LYS A 531 -61.84 -12.06 15.15
C LYS A 531 -63.23 -11.58 14.72
N VAL A 532 -63.42 -11.34 13.42
CA VAL A 532 -64.65 -10.79 12.85
C VAL A 532 -65.06 -11.62 11.64
N PHE A 533 -66.27 -12.18 11.65
CA PHE A 533 -66.83 -12.86 10.48
C PHE A 533 -67.57 -11.84 9.60
N ILE A 534 -67.17 -11.72 8.34
CA ILE A 534 -67.74 -10.77 7.37
C ILE A 534 -68.48 -11.43 6.20
N GLY A 535 -68.56 -12.77 6.19
CA GLY A 535 -69.40 -13.52 5.26
C GLY A 535 -68.95 -13.44 3.80
N LYS A 536 -69.90 -13.27 2.88
CA LYS A 536 -69.61 -13.10 1.44
C LYS A 536 -69.18 -11.66 1.17
N VAL A 537 -68.06 -11.50 0.48
CA VAL A 537 -67.55 -10.22 0.01
C VAL A 537 -67.57 -10.26 -1.52
N ALA A 538 -68.21 -9.27 -2.15
CA ALA A 538 -68.21 -9.15 -3.60
C ALA A 538 -66.88 -8.56 -4.10
N GLU A 539 -66.56 -8.74 -5.37
CA GLU A 539 -65.35 -8.16 -5.97
C GLU A 539 -65.33 -6.64 -5.76
N ASN A 540 -64.20 -6.14 -5.24
CA ASN A 540 -63.96 -4.73 -4.91
C ASN A 540 -64.87 -4.13 -3.82
N ASP A 541 -65.69 -4.95 -3.14
CA ASP A 541 -66.47 -4.49 -1.99
C ASP A 541 -65.54 -4.16 -0.82
N VAL A 542 -65.95 -3.17 -0.02
CA VAL A 542 -65.15 -2.63 1.08
C VAL A 542 -65.83 -2.99 2.40
N LYS A 543 -65.13 -3.71 3.27
CA LYS A 543 -65.62 -4.08 4.60
C LYS A 543 -64.89 -3.30 5.67
N ASN A 544 -65.66 -2.75 6.59
CA ASN A 544 -65.16 -2.05 7.76
C ASN A 544 -64.92 -3.04 8.91
N ILE A 545 -63.75 -2.96 9.54
CA ILE A 545 -63.38 -3.68 10.75
C ILE A 545 -63.02 -2.65 11.83
N GLY A 546 -63.85 -2.57 12.88
CA GLY A 546 -63.50 -1.80 14.07
C GLY A 546 -62.26 -2.37 14.75
N ILE A 547 -61.37 -1.50 15.22
CA ILE A 547 -60.11 -1.83 15.92
C ILE A 547 -59.88 -0.92 17.14
N GLU A 548 -60.91 -0.18 17.56
CA GLU A 548 -60.90 0.77 18.67
C GLU A 548 -60.58 0.15 20.05
N ASP A 549 -60.71 -1.16 20.16
CA ASP A 549 -60.39 -1.99 21.32
C ASP A 549 -58.93 -2.46 21.36
N LEU A 550 -58.16 -2.24 20.28
CA LEU A 550 -56.75 -2.60 20.21
C LEU A 550 -55.87 -1.47 20.76
N SER A 551 -54.87 -1.81 21.58
CA SER A 551 -53.86 -0.85 22.03
C SER A 551 -52.96 -0.41 20.88
N THR A 552 -52.42 0.81 20.93
CA THR A 552 -51.39 1.32 20.01
C THR A 552 -50.26 0.30 19.81
N GLY A 553 -49.92 -0.02 18.56
CA GLY A 553 -48.91 -1.03 18.26
C GLY A 553 -48.98 -1.61 16.84
N ILE A 554 -48.14 -2.60 16.56
CA ILE A 554 -48.11 -3.34 15.28
C ILE A 554 -48.80 -4.70 15.47
N TYR A 555 -49.70 -5.01 14.55
CA TYR A 555 -50.46 -6.26 14.50
C TYR A 555 -50.37 -6.89 13.11
N TYR A 556 -50.81 -8.14 13.01
CA TYR A 556 -51.04 -8.81 11.74
C TYR A 556 -52.53 -9.05 11.55
N LEU A 557 -53.07 -8.60 10.42
CA LEU A 557 -54.46 -8.79 10.02
C LEU A 557 -54.51 -9.91 8.98
N HIS A 558 -55.13 -11.02 9.36
CA HIS A 558 -55.33 -12.20 8.52
C HIS A 558 -56.73 -12.15 7.91
N VAL A 559 -56.84 -12.30 6.60
CA VAL A 559 -58.11 -12.48 5.88
C VAL A 559 -58.18 -13.93 5.43
N VAL A 560 -59.09 -14.70 6.01
CA VAL A 560 -59.22 -16.14 5.81
C VAL A 560 -60.62 -16.47 5.32
N GLY A 561 -60.73 -17.15 4.20
CA GLY A 561 -61.96 -17.68 3.63
C GLY A 561 -61.76 -19.08 3.06
N ASN A 562 -62.74 -19.56 2.29
CA ASN A 562 -62.65 -20.89 1.70
C ASN A 562 -61.52 -21.02 0.65
N ASP A 563 -61.24 -19.93 -0.05
CA ASP A 563 -60.33 -19.83 -1.21
C ASP A 563 -59.25 -18.75 -1.04
N ILE A 564 -59.22 -18.06 0.11
CA ILE A 564 -58.26 -17.00 0.40
C ILE A 564 -57.64 -17.14 1.80
N ASN A 565 -56.33 -16.97 1.89
CA ASN A 565 -55.59 -16.85 3.14
C ASN A 565 -54.45 -15.84 2.94
N ARG A 566 -54.60 -14.64 3.52
CA ARG A 566 -53.69 -13.52 3.33
C ARG A 566 -53.43 -12.81 4.64
N VAL A 567 -52.24 -12.22 4.76
CA VAL A 567 -51.79 -11.52 5.96
C VAL A 567 -51.26 -10.15 5.57
N GLU A 568 -51.76 -9.12 6.23
CA GLU A 568 -51.32 -7.74 6.05
C GLU A 568 -50.83 -7.18 7.40
N LYS A 569 -49.81 -6.31 7.36
CA LYS A 569 -49.36 -5.59 8.55
C LYS A 569 -50.38 -4.50 8.88
N LEU A 570 -50.83 -4.42 10.12
CA LEU A 570 -51.69 -3.34 10.63
C LEU A 570 -50.92 -2.52 11.66
N VAL A 571 -50.93 -1.20 11.53
CA VAL A 571 -50.37 -0.27 12.51
C VAL A 571 -51.51 0.47 13.19
N VAL A 572 -51.67 0.29 14.50
CA VAL A 572 -52.67 0.99 15.32
C VAL A 572 -52.01 2.17 16.02
N ASN A 573 -52.57 3.37 15.88
CA ASN A 573 -52.09 4.59 16.52
C ASN A 573 -53.14 5.24 17.46
N GLU A 574 -52.68 6.14 18.34
CA GLU A 574 -53.50 6.79 19.38
C GLU A 574 -54.60 7.73 18.87
#